data_AF-A0A8H7MYX5-F1
#
_entry.id   AF-A0A8H7MYX5-F1
#
_cell.length_a   1.000
_cell.length_b   1.000
_cell.length_c   1.000
_cell.angle_alpha   90.00
_cell.angle_beta   90.00
_cell.angle_gamma   90.00
#
_symmetry.space_group_name_H-M   'P 1'
#
loop_
_entity.id
_entity.type
_entity.pdbx_description
1 polymer ?
#
loop_
_entity_poly.entity_id
_entity_poly.type
_entity_poly.pdbx_seq_one_letter_code
_entity_poly.pdbx_strand_id
1 'polypeptide(L)'
;MDADDDDDSAEDEDDDSDDSDDDDEDAELQRELERVRREREEKKRKEEEARAKEEEEARERDIALGNPLLNKQDFTMKRRWDDDVVFKNQARGTEDKGKKEFVNDMIRSDFHRRFMSKYVR
;
A
#
# COMPACT_ATOMS: atom_id res chain seq x y z
N MET A 1 7.71 -20.04 33.13
CA MET A 1 8.99 -20.37 32.48
C MET A 1 9.25 -19.19 31.55
N ASP A 2 10.00 -18.17 31.93
CA ASP A 2 11.15 -18.10 32.83
C ASP A 2 10.93 -17.25 34.09
N ALA A 3 11.73 -17.52 35.12
CA ALA A 3 11.91 -16.83 36.38
C ALA A 3 13.43 -16.74 36.63
N ASP A 4 13.85 -15.75 37.43
CA ASP A 4 15.22 -15.27 37.83
C ASP A 4 15.60 -13.93 37.14
N ASP A 5 16.22 -12.94 37.79
CA ASP A 5 17.06 -12.95 39.01
C ASP A 5 17.26 -11.52 39.57
N ASP A 6 17.64 -11.44 40.86
CA ASP A 6 18.34 -10.36 41.62
C ASP A 6 17.90 -8.90 41.45
N ASP A 7 17.36 -8.21 42.46
CA ASP A 7 17.98 -7.82 43.74
C ASP A 7 19.39 -7.25 43.60
N ASP A 8 19.46 -5.94 43.34
CA ASP A 8 20.60 -5.12 43.77
C ASP A 8 20.04 -3.80 44.28
N SER A 9 19.67 -3.84 45.57
CA SER A 9 19.54 -2.67 46.42
C SER A 9 20.92 -2.02 46.55
N ALA A 10 21.31 -1.18 45.59
CA ALA A 10 22.42 -0.26 45.79
C ALA A 10 21.91 0.88 46.67
N GLU A 11 22.17 0.74 47.97
CA GLU A 11 22.28 1.86 48.91
C GLU A 11 23.23 2.88 48.28
N ASP A 12 22.69 3.98 47.78
CA ASP A 12 23.48 5.15 47.40
C ASP A 12 23.93 5.77 48.73
N GLU A 13 25.09 5.31 49.20
CA GLU A 13 25.80 5.88 50.32
C GLU A 13 26.08 7.36 49.96
N ASP A 14 25.35 8.27 50.60
CA ASP A 14 25.67 9.69 50.69
C ASP A 14 27.09 9.83 51.27
N ASP A 15 28.09 9.75 50.40
CA ASP A 15 29.47 10.12 50.68
C ASP A 15 29.53 11.66 50.73
N ASP A 16 29.30 12.16 51.95
CA ASP A 16 29.46 13.54 52.39
C ASP A 16 30.95 13.94 52.25
N SER A 17 31.37 14.12 51.00
CA SER A 17 32.74 14.46 50.62
C SER A 17 32.93 15.98 50.60
N ASP A 18 33.35 16.49 51.75
CA ASP A 18 34.23 17.65 51.98
C ASP A 18 34.03 18.85 51.03
N ASP A 19 33.17 19.75 51.50
CA ASP A 19 33.02 21.16 51.13
C ASP A 19 34.38 21.86 50.96
N SER A 20 34.90 21.85 49.73
CA SER A 20 36.09 22.60 49.34
C SER A 20 35.74 23.60 48.23
N ASP A 21 34.99 24.65 48.63
CA ASP A 21 35.01 26.03 48.11
C ASP A 21 35.52 26.22 46.66
N ASP A 22 34.75 25.70 45.71
CA ASP A 22 34.72 26.14 44.31
C ASP A 22 33.24 26.37 43.90
N ASP A 23 32.54 27.10 44.77
CA ASP A 23 31.08 27.31 44.78
C ASP A 23 30.57 28.10 43.56
N ASP A 24 31.45 28.87 42.90
CA ASP A 24 31.08 29.71 41.76
C ASP A 24 31.07 28.95 40.41
N GLU A 25 32.01 28.04 40.15
CA GLU A 25 32.11 27.30 38.87
C GLU A 25 31.02 26.22 38.75
N ASP A 26 30.70 25.51 39.84
CA ASP A 26 29.68 24.46 39.84
C ASP A 26 28.24 25.04 39.80
N ALA A 27 28.02 26.18 40.44
CA ALA A 27 26.75 26.91 40.37
C ALA A 27 26.47 27.48 38.96
N GLU A 28 27.52 27.87 38.24
CA GLU A 28 27.41 28.28 36.83
C GLU A 28 27.07 27.08 35.93
N LEU A 29 27.70 25.92 36.16
CA LEU A 29 27.45 24.69 35.40
C LEU A 29 26.01 24.17 35.59
N GLN A 30 25.48 24.22 36.81
CA GLN A 30 24.09 23.81 37.09
C GLN A 30 23.06 24.70 36.39
N ARG A 31 23.31 26.02 36.30
CA ARG A 31 22.45 26.96 35.55
C ARG A 31 22.53 26.72 34.05
N GLU A 32 23.69 26.35 33.53
CA GLU A 32 23.85 25.97 32.13
C GLU A 32 23.15 24.65 31.81
N LEU A 33 23.25 23.65 32.69
CA LEU A 33 22.51 22.38 32.58
C LEU A 33 21.00 22.58 32.63
N GLU A 34 20.50 23.46 33.51
CA GLU A 34 19.07 23.78 33.58
C GLU A 34 18.59 24.47 32.29
N ARG A 35 19.41 25.36 31.72
CA ARG A 35 19.14 26.00 30.42
C ARG A 35 19.11 24.99 29.28
N VAL A 36 20.07 24.05 29.24
CA VAL A 36 20.12 22.95 28.25
C VAL A 36 18.94 22.00 28.41
N ARG A 37 18.56 21.65 29.65
CA ARG A 37 17.42 20.77 29.95
C ARG A 37 16.11 21.39 29.47
N ARG A 38 15.91 22.69 29.72
CA ARG A 38 14.74 23.44 29.26
C ARG A 38 14.66 23.53 27.73
N GLU A 39 15.79 23.77 27.06
CA GLU A 39 15.84 23.79 25.58
C GLU A 39 15.54 22.40 24.98
N ARG A 40 16.05 21.34 25.60
CA ARG A 40 15.81 19.96 25.17
C ARG A 40 14.36 19.54 25.36
N GLU A 41 13.74 19.94 26.46
CA GLU A 41 12.32 19.69 26.74
C GLU A 41 11.41 20.40 25.74
N GLU A 42 11.72 21.66 25.40
CA GLU A 42 10.98 22.41 24.38
C GLU A 42 11.11 21.78 22.98
N LYS A 43 12.32 21.34 22.61
CA LYS A 43 12.56 20.62 21.35
C LYS A 43 11.82 19.29 21.30
N LYS A 44 11.85 18.51 22.39
CA LYS A 44 11.14 17.23 22.50
C LYS A 44 9.63 17.43 22.42
N ARG A 45 9.08 18.45 23.10
CA ARG A 45 7.65 18.79 23.02
C ARG A 45 7.23 19.15 21.59
N LYS A 46 8.05 19.92 20.87
CA LYS A 46 7.79 20.28 19.48
C LYS A 46 7.89 19.08 18.52
N GLU A 47 8.80 18.15 18.78
CA GLU A 47 8.94 16.91 18.02
C GLU A 47 7.78 15.94 18.28
N GLU A 48 7.34 15.82 19.53
CA GLU A 48 6.16 15.03 19.91
C GLU A 48 4.87 15.60 19.31
N GLU A 49 4.71 16.93 19.30
CA GLU A 49 3.58 17.59 18.65
C GLU A 49 3.59 17.37 17.13
N ALA A 50 4.76 17.46 16.49
CA ALA A 50 4.91 17.16 15.05
C ALA A 50 4.59 15.71 14.73
N ARG A 51 5.07 14.77 15.54
CA ARG A 51 4.80 13.33 15.38
C ARG A 51 3.34 12.99 15.63
N ALA A 52 2.71 13.60 16.64
CA ALA A 52 1.29 13.43 16.90
C ALA A 52 0.44 13.92 15.73
N LYS A 53 0.82 15.06 15.13
CA LYS A 53 0.16 15.58 13.93
C LYS A 53 0.33 14.67 12.72
N GLU A 54 1.52 14.09 12.49
CA GLU A 54 1.75 13.14 11.41
C GLU A 54 0.92 11.85 11.60
N GLU A 55 0.80 11.36 12.84
CA GLU A 55 -0.06 10.20 13.14
C GLU A 55 -1.54 10.53 12.93
N GLU A 56 -1.99 11.73 13.27
CA GLU A 56 -3.36 12.20 13.04
C GLU A 56 -3.65 12.31 11.54
N GLU A 57 -2.74 12.90 10.75
CA GLU A 57 -2.84 12.96 9.29
C GLU A 57 -2.87 11.56 8.65
N ALA A 58 -2.06 10.62 9.16
CA ALA A 58 -2.08 9.23 8.70
C ALA A 58 -3.40 8.52 9.04
N ARG A 59 -3.94 8.72 10.25
CA ARG A 59 -5.24 8.19 10.65
C ARG A 59 -6.36 8.76 9.81
N GLU A 60 -6.36 10.06 9.55
CA GLU A 60 -7.35 10.70 8.67
C GLU A 60 -7.28 10.15 7.25
N ARG A 61 -6.06 9.96 6.73
CA ARG A 61 -5.82 9.34 5.43
C ARG A 61 -6.40 7.93 5.39
N ASP A 62 -6.16 7.10 6.40
CA ASP A 62 -6.65 5.73 6.45
C ASP A 62 -8.16 5.64 6.65
N ILE A 63 -8.77 6.56 7.42
CA ILE A 63 -10.22 6.67 7.57
C ILE A 63 -10.86 7.06 6.24
N ALA A 64 -10.27 8.02 5.52
CA ALA A 64 -10.77 8.46 4.22
C ALA A 64 -10.54 7.41 3.11
N LEU A 65 -9.36 6.80 3.07
CA LEU A 65 -8.94 5.90 1.99
C LEU A 65 -9.22 4.41 2.24
N GLY A 66 -9.51 4.02 3.48
CA GLY A 66 -9.72 2.63 3.90
C GLY A 66 -11.00 2.00 3.36
N ASN A 67 -11.96 2.80 2.88
CA ASN A 67 -13.15 2.29 2.21
C ASN A 67 -12.99 2.26 0.67
N PRO A 68 -12.75 1.08 0.07
CA PRO A 68 -12.57 0.96 -1.37
C PRO A 68 -13.85 1.24 -2.18
N LEU A 69 -15.03 1.34 -1.55
CA LEU A 69 -16.31 1.68 -2.21
C LEU A 69 -16.57 3.19 -2.27
N LEU A 70 -16.08 3.96 -1.29
CA LEU A 70 -16.25 5.42 -1.27
C LEU A 70 -15.20 6.13 -2.14
N ASN A 71 -14.02 5.54 -2.27
CA ASN A 71 -12.96 6.04 -3.12
C ASN A 71 -13.19 5.52 -4.52
N LYS A 72 -13.90 6.30 -5.35
CA LYS A 72 -14.09 6.03 -6.79
C LYS A 72 -12.73 5.79 -7.43
N GLN A 73 -12.34 4.52 -7.50
CA GLN A 73 -11.26 4.09 -8.36
C GLN A 73 -11.78 4.32 -9.77
N ASP A 74 -11.06 5.08 -10.58
CA ASP A 74 -11.39 5.23 -11.99
C ASP A 74 -11.28 3.85 -12.65
N PHE A 75 -12.40 3.11 -12.75
CA PHE A 75 -12.52 1.79 -13.39
C PHE A 75 -12.36 1.87 -14.93
N THR A 76 -11.56 2.82 -15.40
CA THR A 76 -11.14 2.87 -16.79
C THR A 76 -10.14 1.74 -17.01
N MET A 77 -10.57 0.69 -17.71
CA MET A 77 -9.67 -0.41 -18.08
C MET A 77 -8.51 0.16 -18.91
N LYS A 78 -7.32 0.25 -18.30
CA LYS A 78 -6.11 0.80 -18.93
C LYS A 78 -5.70 0.06 -20.20
N ARG A 79 -5.99 -1.24 -20.28
CA ARG A 79 -5.76 -2.10 -21.45
C ARG A 79 -6.78 -3.23 -21.45
N ARG A 80 -7.37 -3.48 -22.61
CA ARG A 80 -8.32 -4.59 -22.83
C ARG A 80 -7.51 -5.84 -23.15
N TRP A 81 -7.97 -7.00 -22.69
CA TRP A 81 -7.33 -8.28 -22.97
C TRP A 81 -7.26 -8.60 -24.48
N ASP A 82 -8.23 -8.08 -25.26
CA ASP A 82 -8.28 -8.20 -26.72
C ASP A 82 -7.27 -7.32 -27.47
N ASP A 83 -6.58 -6.41 -26.78
CA ASP A 83 -5.75 -5.40 -27.45
C ASP A 83 -4.50 -5.99 -28.10
N ASP A 84 -3.96 -7.08 -27.51
CA ASP A 84 -2.76 -7.80 -27.94
C ASP A 84 -3.05 -8.93 -28.95
N VAL A 85 -4.29 -9.05 -29.41
CA VAL A 85 -4.65 -10.04 -30.44
C VAL A 85 -4.28 -9.52 -31.82
N VAL A 86 -3.41 -10.26 -32.52
CA VAL A 86 -2.90 -9.91 -33.87
C VAL A 86 -3.97 -9.95 -34.96
N PHE A 87 -5.09 -10.65 -34.75
CA PHE A 87 -6.20 -10.73 -35.68
C PHE A 87 -7.46 -10.11 -35.08
N LYS A 88 -7.85 -8.93 -35.55
CA LYS A 88 -9.07 -8.23 -35.12
C LYS A 88 -10.17 -8.38 -36.19
N ASN A 89 -11.39 -8.73 -35.79
CA ASN A 89 -12.61 -8.71 -36.61
C ASN A 89 -12.56 -9.46 -37.96
N GLN A 90 -11.99 -10.68 -38.01
CA GLN A 90 -11.86 -11.45 -39.27
C GLN A 90 -13.19 -11.79 -39.96
N ALA A 91 -14.27 -11.98 -39.20
CA ALA A 91 -15.61 -12.31 -39.74
C ALA A 91 -16.47 -11.06 -40.03
N ARG A 92 -15.91 -9.85 -39.91
CA ARG A 92 -16.68 -8.62 -40.14
C ARG A 92 -16.93 -8.46 -41.64
N GLY A 93 -18.20 -8.51 -42.02
CA GLY A 93 -18.62 -8.45 -43.42
C GLY A 93 -18.74 -9.82 -44.10
N THR A 94 -18.48 -10.93 -43.40
CA THR A 94 -18.74 -12.29 -43.92
C THR A 94 -20.16 -12.76 -43.64
N GLU A 95 -21.09 -11.86 -43.30
CA GLU A 95 -22.53 -12.16 -43.25
C GLU A 95 -23.09 -12.33 -44.67
N ASP A 96 -22.43 -13.14 -45.49
CA ASP A 96 -23.06 -13.70 -46.67
C ASP A 96 -23.98 -14.81 -46.16
N LYS A 97 -25.19 -14.41 -45.76
CA LYS A 97 -26.32 -15.32 -45.59
C LYS A 97 -26.62 -15.83 -46.99
N GLY A 98 -25.84 -16.83 -47.41
CA GLY A 98 -25.79 -17.34 -48.77
C GLY A 98 -27.20 -17.41 -49.33
N LYS A 99 -27.41 -16.76 -50.48
CA LYS A 99 -28.68 -16.79 -51.19
C LYS A 99 -29.13 -18.25 -51.28
N LYS A 100 -30.41 -18.51 -50.99
CA LYS A 100 -30.99 -19.86 -51.11
C LYS A 100 -31.09 -20.23 -52.59
N GLU A 101 -29.94 -20.56 -53.19
CA GLU A 101 -29.82 -20.96 -54.57
C GLU A 101 -30.09 -22.47 -54.65
N PHE A 102 -31.10 -22.83 -55.44
CA PHE A 102 -31.31 -24.22 -55.77
C PHE A 102 -30.31 -24.63 -56.85
N VAL A 103 -29.46 -25.60 -56.55
CA VAL A 103 -28.53 -26.19 -57.53
C VAL A 103 -29.15 -27.49 -58.03
N ASN A 104 -29.43 -27.57 -59.34
CA ASN A 104 -29.87 -28.79 -60.01
C ASN A 104 -28.69 -29.77 -60.23
N ASP A 105 -28.01 -30.14 -59.15
CA ASP A 105 -26.90 -31.09 -59.12
C ASP A 105 -26.87 -31.79 -57.75
N MET A 106 -26.92 -33.11 -57.75
CA MET A 106 -27.01 -33.91 -56.53
C MET A 106 -25.73 -33.94 -55.70
N ILE A 107 -24.56 -33.65 -56.28
CA ILE A 107 -23.25 -33.68 -55.61
C ILE A 107 -22.79 -32.28 -55.20
N ARG A 108 -23.12 -31.25 -55.99
CA ARG A 108 -22.74 -29.85 -55.66
C ARG A 108 -23.76 -29.10 -54.81
N SER A 109 -24.96 -29.66 -54.64
CA SER A 109 -25.98 -29.12 -53.74
C SER A 109 -25.46 -28.89 -52.32
N ASP A 110 -25.96 -27.84 -51.66
CA ASP A 110 -25.72 -27.59 -50.24
C ASP A 110 -26.08 -28.79 -49.36
N PHE A 111 -27.07 -29.58 -49.76
CA PHE A 111 -27.43 -30.81 -49.06
C PHE A 111 -26.27 -31.79 -49.05
N HIS A 112 -25.68 -32.07 -50.22
CA HIS A 112 -24.59 -33.04 -50.34
C HIS A 112 -23.31 -32.53 -49.68
N ARG A 113 -23.00 -31.23 -49.83
CA ARG A 113 -21.88 -30.59 -49.11
C ARG A 113 -22.03 -30.74 -47.59
N ARG A 114 -23.22 -30.49 -47.01
CA ARG A 114 -23.47 -30.71 -45.58
C ARG A 114 -23.50 -32.19 -45.18
N PHE A 115 -24.02 -33.06 -46.05
CA PHE A 115 -24.02 -34.51 -45.81
C PHE A 115 -22.60 -35.05 -45.70
N MET A 116 -21.72 -34.69 -46.64
CA MET A 116 -20.32 -35.10 -46.62
C MET A 116 -19.61 -34.57 -45.37
N SER A 117 -19.69 -33.27 -45.08
CA SER A 117 -19.08 -32.71 -43.85
C SER A 117 -19.58 -33.35 -42.55
N LYS A 118 -20.79 -33.91 -42.54
CA LYS A 118 -21.40 -34.53 -41.35
C LYS A 118 -21.05 -36.01 -41.20
N TYR A 119 -21.03 -36.78 -42.28
CA TYR A 119 -20.94 -38.25 -42.22
C TYR A 119 -19.64 -38.82 -42.79
N VAL A 120 -18.87 -38.01 -43.50
CA VAL A 120 -17.60 -38.39 -44.12
C VAL A 120 -16.56 -37.38 -43.64
N ARG A 121 -16.00 -37.64 -42.45
CA ARG A 121 -14.90 -36.87 -41.87
C ARG A 121 -13.58 -37.48 -42.27
#